data_AF-A0A7L4RQ31-F1
#
_entry.id   AF-A0A7L4RQ31-F1
#
_cell.length_a   1.000
_cell.length_b   1.000
_cell.length_c   1.000
_cell.angle_alpha   90.00
_cell.angle_beta   90.00
_cell.angle_gamma   90.00
#
_symmetry.space_group_name_H-M   'P 1'
#
loop_
_entity.id
_entity.type
_entity.pdbx_description
1 polymer ?
#
loop_
_entity_poly.entity_id
_entity_poly.type
_entity_poly.pdbx_seq_one_letter_code
_entity_poly.pdbx_strand_id
1 'polypeptide(L)'
;MARKEKKKHTETDEEWGKRFGKRMERLGKKFGKRMGKQGKEFGEEVADMGERFREHAERRRERRKEWRFGAFGLVWPLIKSIFTIAVLAFIIVVLDFINMPLKSYFIFQVSSFLFGNLYLFFAFSLFFAYARYLRRRSNRIYWLISPIVFAMGVAFLVWILIFMLNLISFYSGSGIDLITSFLRINFLSIFIAFMVLGYVFEIIKRRLLAY
;
A
#
# COMPACT_ATOMS: atom_id res chain seq x y z
N MET A 1 64.30 11.19 50.72
CA MET A 1 63.13 10.40 51.19
C MET A 1 62.03 10.18 50.13
N ALA A 2 62.13 10.70 48.90
CA ALA A 2 61.09 10.61 47.87
C ALA A 2 60.95 9.26 47.10
N ARG A 3 61.79 8.26 47.36
CA ARG A 3 61.72 6.94 46.68
C ARG A 3 60.88 5.88 47.40
N LYS A 4 60.58 6.05 48.69
CA LYS A 4 59.79 5.07 49.47
C LYS A 4 58.27 5.29 49.36
N GLU A 5 57.81 6.49 49.06
CA GLU A 5 56.36 6.78 48.91
C GLU A 5 55.78 6.29 47.57
N LYS A 6 56.55 6.31 46.47
CA LYS A 6 56.08 5.82 45.17
C LYS A 6 55.82 4.31 45.12
N LYS A 7 56.56 3.49 45.89
CA LYS A 7 56.38 2.02 45.91
C LYS A 7 55.14 1.57 46.71
N LYS A 8 54.80 2.28 47.78
CA LYS A 8 53.61 1.96 48.58
C LYS A 8 52.32 2.20 47.81
N HIS A 9 52.28 3.24 46.97
CA HIS A 9 51.10 3.58 46.18
C HIS A 9 50.82 2.54 45.07
N THR A 10 51.87 2.02 44.42
CA THR A 10 51.74 1.04 43.32
C THR A 10 51.27 -0.34 43.79
N GLU A 11 51.66 -0.80 44.99
CA GLU A 11 51.20 -2.09 45.53
C GLU A 11 49.71 -2.06 45.90
N THR A 12 49.21 -0.94 46.43
CA THR A 12 47.78 -0.75 46.73
C THR A 12 46.91 -0.73 45.47
N ASP A 13 47.40 -0.15 44.37
CA ASP A 13 46.65 -0.07 43.12
C ASP A 13 46.57 -1.42 42.39
N GLU A 14 47.65 -2.23 42.43
CA GLU A 14 47.65 -3.59 41.86
C GLU A 14 46.72 -4.55 42.62
N GLU A 15 46.71 -4.48 43.96
CA GLU A 15 45.78 -5.27 44.77
C GLU A 15 44.32 -4.87 44.53
N TRP A 16 44.07 -3.56 44.42
CA TRP A 16 42.73 -3.04 44.15
C TRP A 16 42.24 -3.52 42.77
N GLY A 17 43.08 -3.44 41.74
CA GLY A 17 42.77 -3.93 40.39
C GLY A 17 42.45 -5.43 40.36
N LYS A 18 43.23 -6.27 41.07
CA LYS A 18 42.98 -7.72 41.16
C LYS A 18 41.68 -8.05 41.89
N ARG A 19 41.34 -7.33 42.97
CA ARG A 19 40.07 -7.52 43.70
C ARG A 19 38.88 -7.04 42.87
N PHE A 20 39.01 -5.90 42.19
CA PHE A 20 37.97 -5.35 41.32
C PHE A 20 37.68 -6.29 40.15
N GLY A 21 38.73 -6.78 39.46
CA GLY A 21 38.59 -7.74 38.37
C GLY A 21 37.84 -9.02 38.79
N LYS A 22 38.24 -9.64 39.91
CA LYS A 22 37.53 -10.83 40.44
C LYS A 22 36.08 -10.55 40.81
N ARG A 23 35.77 -9.34 41.31
CA ARG A 23 34.40 -8.96 41.66
C ARG A 23 33.54 -8.76 40.40
N MET A 24 34.09 -8.10 39.39
CA MET A 24 33.42 -7.89 38.09
C MET A 24 33.18 -9.20 37.35
N GLU A 25 34.13 -10.14 37.37
CA GLU A 25 33.94 -11.44 36.72
C GLU A 25 32.78 -12.24 37.36
N ARG A 26 32.65 -12.20 38.69
CA ARG A 26 31.53 -12.84 39.41
C ARG A 26 30.20 -12.16 39.12
N LEU A 27 30.19 -10.83 39.04
CA LEU A 27 28.99 -10.07 38.67
C LEU A 27 28.56 -10.38 37.24
N GLY A 28 29.49 -10.40 36.29
CA GLY A 28 29.23 -10.76 34.89
C GLY A 28 28.67 -12.17 34.74
N LYS A 29 29.26 -13.17 35.42
CA LYS A 29 28.77 -14.57 35.39
C LYS A 29 27.36 -14.71 35.99
N LYS A 30 27.06 -14.02 37.09
CA LYS A 30 25.70 -14.01 37.69
C LYS A 30 24.69 -13.30 36.79
N PHE A 31 25.07 -12.15 36.23
CA PHE A 31 24.20 -11.37 35.36
C PHE A 31 23.88 -12.12 34.07
N GLY A 32 24.87 -12.73 33.42
CA GLY A 32 24.68 -13.54 32.20
C GLY A 32 23.76 -14.74 32.42
N LYS A 33 23.89 -15.47 33.54
CA LYS A 33 22.98 -16.58 33.87
C LYS A 33 21.54 -16.11 34.11
N ARG A 34 21.35 -14.94 34.74
CA ARG A 34 20.00 -14.41 35.02
C ARG A 34 19.33 -13.90 33.74
N MET A 35 20.07 -13.15 32.92
CA MET A 35 19.59 -12.67 31.62
C MET A 35 19.30 -13.83 30.65
N GLY A 36 20.12 -14.88 30.66
CA GLY A 36 19.87 -16.06 29.80
C GLY A 36 18.58 -16.81 30.14
N LYS A 37 18.17 -16.84 31.43
CA LYS A 37 16.88 -17.42 31.84
C LYS A 37 15.71 -16.51 31.49
N GLN A 38 15.79 -15.22 31.83
CA GLN A 38 14.74 -14.26 31.49
C GLN A 38 14.54 -14.13 29.98
N GLY A 39 15.61 -14.18 29.18
CA GLY A 39 15.50 -14.14 27.73
C GLY A 39 14.81 -15.37 27.12
N LYS A 40 14.97 -16.55 27.73
CA LYS A 40 14.27 -17.77 27.28
C LYS A 40 12.79 -17.74 27.63
N GLU A 41 12.45 -17.41 28.87
CA GLU A 41 11.06 -17.27 29.31
C GLU A 41 10.32 -16.19 28.50
N PHE A 42 10.96 -15.04 28.28
CA PHE A 42 10.40 -13.99 27.43
C PHE A 42 10.25 -14.42 25.96
N GLY A 43 11.21 -15.18 25.44
CA GLY A 43 11.14 -15.73 24.08
C GLY A 43 9.98 -16.70 23.88
N GLU A 44 9.75 -17.58 24.84
CA GLU A 44 8.63 -18.54 24.83
C GLU A 44 7.28 -17.82 24.99
N GLU A 45 7.18 -16.84 25.88
CA GLU A 45 5.96 -16.06 26.10
C GLU A 45 5.58 -15.21 24.88
N VAL A 46 6.57 -14.60 24.22
CA VAL A 46 6.36 -13.85 22.96
C VAL A 46 5.97 -14.79 21.81
N ALA A 47 6.53 -16.00 21.74
CA ALA A 47 6.16 -16.99 20.74
C ALA A 47 4.70 -17.45 20.89
N ASP A 48 4.29 -17.82 22.11
CA ASP A 48 2.90 -18.23 22.41
C ASP A 48 1.91 -17.07 22.20
N MET A 49 2.28 -15.84 22.58
CA MET A 49 1.49 -14.64 22.29
C MET A 49 1.35 -14.44 20.77
N GLY A 50 2.43 -14.61 20.01
CA GLY A 50 2.44 -14.54 18.55
C GLY A 50 1.51 -15.56 17.88
N GLU A 51 1.53 -16.83 18.34
CA GLU A 51 0.64 -17.87 17.83
C GLU A 51 -0.83 -17.58 18.15
N ARG A 52 -1.15 -17.16 19.39
CA ARG A 52 -2.51 -16.79 19.78
C ARG A 52 -3.05 -15.59 19.00
N PHE A 53 -2.20 -14.59 18.73
CA PHE A 53 -2.56 -13.46 17.87
C PHE A 53 -2.80 -13.89 16.43
N ARG A 54 -1.98 -14.80 15.91
CA ARG A 54 -2.14 -15.34 14.55
C ARG A 54 -3.45 -16.11 14.41
N GLU A 55 -3.76 -17.00 15.34
CA GLU A 55 -5.04 -17.72 15.35
C GLU A 55 -6.24 -16.77 15.49
N HIS A 56 -6.18 -15.77 16.38
CA HIS A 56 -7.27 -14.80 16.53
C HIS A 56 -7.47 -13.94 15.28
N ALA A 57 -6.37 -13.56 14.61
CA ALA A 57 -6.41 -12.82 13.36
C ALA A 57 -6.97 -13.66 12.21
N GLU A 58 -6.60 -14.95 12.14
CA GLU A 58 -7.08 -15.89 11.14
C GLU A 58 -8.58 -16.20 11.33
N ARG A 59 -9.02 -16.53 12.56
CA ARG A 59 -10.45 -16.75 12.87
C ARG A 59 -11.32 -15.51 12.62
N ARG A 60 -10.82 -14.29 12.87
CA ARG A 60 -11.53 -13.05 12.53
C ARG A 60 -11.57 -12.78 11.02
N ARG A 61 -10.53 -13.17 10.28
CA ARG A 61 -10.51 -13.06 8.81
C ARG A 61 -11.50 -14.02 8.17
N GLU A 62 -11.64 -15.23 8.68
CA GLU A 62 -12.58 -16.24 8.15
C GLU A 62 -14.03 -15.86 8.42
N ARG A 63 -14.39 -15.50 9.67
CA ARG A 63 -15.76 -15.05 9.99
C ARG A 63 -16.15 -13.77 9.24
N ARG A 64 -15.21 -12.83 9.02
CA ARG A 64 -15.48 -11.64 8.20
C ARG A 64 -15.66 -11.95 6.72
N LYS A 65 -15.02 -13.00 6.19
CA LYS A 65 -15.25 -13.44 4.80
C LYS A 65 -16.68 -13.98 4.70
N GLU A 66 -17.06 -14.92 5.57
CA GLU A 66 -18.42 -15.50 5.56
C GLU A 66 -19.52 -14.44 5.69
N TRP A 67 -19.41 -13.52 6.66
CA TRP A 67 -20.46 -12.52 6.90
C TRP A 67 -20.55 -11.46 5.78
N ARG A 68 -19.42 -11.02 5.22
CA ARG A 68 -19.41 -10.06 4.08
C ARG A 68 -19.93 -10.67 2.78
N PHE A 69 -19.84 -11.99 2.60
CA PHE A 69 -20.30 -12.64 1.37
C PHE A 69 -21.72 -13.21 1.49
N GLY A 70 -22.16 -13.61 2.69
CA GLY A 70 -23.51 -14.16 2.92
C GLY A 70 -24.62 -13.12 2.91
N ALA A 71 -24.45 -11.99 3.63
CA ALA A 71 -25.55 -11.03 3.84
C ALA A 71 -25.59 -9.89 2.81
N PHE A 72 -24.46 -9.52 2.20
CA PHE A 72 -24.36 -8.32 1.34
C PHE A 72 -23.76 -8.59 -0.05
N GLY A 73 -23.73 -9.85 -0.51
CA GLY A 73 -22.98 -10.30 -1.69
C GLY A 73 -22.93 -9.33 -2.89
N LEU A 74 -24.07 -9.04 -3.50
CA LEU A 74 -24.17 -8.15 -4.67
C LEU A 74 -24.21 -6.66 -4.32
N VAL A 75 -24.57 -6.32 -3.07
CA VAL A 75 -24.70 -4.94 -2.58
C VAL A 75 -23.35 -4.38 -2.15
N TRP A 76 -22.42 -5.24 -1.76
CA TRP A 76 -21.10 -4.83 -1.26
C TRP A 76 -20.28 -4.01 -2.26
N PRO A 77 -20.20 -4.37 -3.57
CA PRO A 77 -19.56 -3.53 -4.58
C PRO A 77 -20.18 -2.13 -4.68
N LEU A 78 -21.51 -2.03 -4.59
CA LEU A 78 -22.25 -0.78 -4.65
C LEU A 78 -21.90 0.12 -3.45
N ILE A 79 -21.98 -0.40 -2.22
CA ILE A 79 -21.60 0.35 -1.00
C ILE A 79 -20.18 0.89 -1.13
N LYS A 80 -19.26 0.05 -1.61
CA LYS A 80 -17.86 0.45 -1.78
C LYS A 80 -17.73 1.58 -2.81
N SER A 81 -18.46 1.51 -3.92
CA SER A 81 -18.43 2.56 -4.95
C SER A 81 -19.01 3.89 -4.45
N ILE A 82 -20.09 3.85 -3.68
CA ILE A 82 -20.70 5.03 -3.04
C ILE A 82 -19.70 5.66 -2.08
N PHE A 83 -19.03 4.85 -1.25
CA PHE A 83 -18.00 5.35 -0.35
C PHE A 83 -16.84 6.02 -1.10
N THR A 84 -16.38 5.44 -2.21
CA THR A 84 -15.34 6.07 -3.05
C THR A 84 -15.77 7.42 -3.60
N ILE A 85 -17.03 7.58 -3.99
CA ILE A 85 -17.55 8.87 -4.46
C ILE A 85 -17.76 9.87 -3.33
N ALA A 86 -18.20 9.43 -2.15
CA ALA A 86 -18.28 10.30 -0.99
C ALA A 86 -16.90 10.87 -0.63
N VAL A 87 -15.85 10.04 -0.66
CA VAL A 87 -14.46 10.48 -0.46
C VAL A 87 -14.02 11.45 -1.57
N LEU A 88 -14.35 11.17 -2.83
CA LEU A 88 -14.01 12.06 -3.94
C LEU A 88 -14.72 13.42 -3.83
N ALA A 89 -16.01 13.43 -3.48
CA ALA A 89 -16.77 14.65 -3.23
C ALA A 89 -16.18 15.46 -2.09
N PHE A 90 -15.75 14.81 -1.01
CA PHE A 90 -15.02 15.48 0.08
C PHE A 90 -13.71 16.11 -0.40
N ILE A 91 -12.94 15.41 -1.25
CA ILE A 91 -11.71 15.96 -1.85
C ILE A 91 -12.01 17.20 -2.70
N ILE A 92 -13.08 17.19 -3.50
CA ILE A 92 -13.51 18.34 -4.32
C ILE A 92 -13.81 19.55 -3.42
N VAL A 93 -14.58 19.34 -2.34
CA VAL A 93 -14.89 20.42 -1.37
C VAL A 93 -13.62 21.01 -0.75
N VAL A 94 -12.67 20.15 -0.36
CA VAL A 94 -11.38 20.60 0.19
C VAL A 94 -10.58 21.38 -0.86
N LEU A 95 -10.56 20.94 -2.11
CA LEU A 95 -9.88 21.66 -3.20
C LEU A 95 -10.50 23.04 -3.43
N ASP A 96 -11.83 23.14 -3.46
CA ASP A 96 -12.54 24.42 -3.62
C ASP A 96 -12.28 25.36 -2.44
N PHE A 97 -12.27 24.84 -1.22
CA PHE A 97 -11.93 25.60 -0.02
C PHE A 97 -10.51 26.18 -0.09
N ILE A 98 -9.53 25.38 -0.53
CA ILE A 98 -8.15 25.83 -0.75
C ILE A 98 -8.06 26.84 -1.90
N ASN A 99 -8.89 26.68 -2.93
CA ASN A 99 -8.89 27.58 -4.08
C ASN A 99 -9.46 28.97 -3.76
N MET A 100 -10.33 29.09 -2.74
CA MET A 100 -10.94 30.36 -2.35
C MET A 100 -9.91 31.48 -2.06
N PRO A 101 -8.88 31.27 -1.21
CA PRO A 101 -7.83 32.26 -1.00
C PRO A 101 -6.80 32.31 -2.14
N LEU A 102 -6.47 31.17 -2.77
CA LEU A 102 -5.40 31.09 -3.76
C LEU A 102 -5.81 31.61 -5.15
N LYS A 103 -7.09 31.55 -5.48
CA LYS A 103 -7.65 31.90 -6.81
C LYS A 103 -6.86 31.27 -7.96
N SER A 104 -6.46 30.01 -7.78
CA SER A 104 -5.60 29.29 -8.73
C SER A 104 -6.44 28.71 -9.86
N TYR A 105 -6.17 29.14 -11.10
CA TYR A 105 -6.81 28.57 -12.29
C TYR A 105 -6.56 27.06 -12.41
N PHE A 106 -5.37 26.58 -12.02
CA PHE A 106 -5.05 25.15 -11.96
C PHE A 106 -6.01 24.39 -11.04
N ILE A 107 -6.16 24.85 -9.79
CA ILE A 107 -7.00 24.15 -8.79
C ILE A 107 -8.46 24.18 -9.23
N PHE A 108 -8.92 25.30 -9.77
CA PHE A 108 -10.26 25.43 -10.35
C PHE A 108 -10.52 24.41 -11.46
N GLN A 109 -9.57 24.23 -12.40
CA GLN A 109 -9.70 23.27 -13.49
C GLN A 109 -9.71 21.82 -13.00
N VAL A 110 -8.86 21.47 -12.03
CA VAL A 110 -8.85 20.14 -11.41
C VAL A 110 -10.18 19.87 -10.71
N SER A 111 -10.65 20.81 -9.89
CA SER A 111 -11.92 20.67 -9.17
C SER A 111 -13.11 20.53 -10.13
N SER A 112 -13.18 21.40 -11.14
CA SER A 112 -14.23 21.38 -12.17
C SER A 112 -14.23 20.08 -12.97
N PHE A 113 -13.06 19.54 -13.31
CA PHE A 113 -12.95 18.24 -13.97
C PHE A 113 -13.44 17.09 -13.09
N LEU A 114 -13.02 17.04 -11.82
CA LEU A 114 -13.46 16.00 -10.89
C LEU A 114 -14.97 16.04 -10.66
N PHE A 115 -15.52 17.24 -10.45
CA PHE A 115 -16.96 17.45 -10.26
C PHE A 115 -17.76 17.12 -11.52
N GLY A 116 -17.35 17.65 -12.67
CA GLY A 116 -18.02 17.43 -13.96
C GLY A 116 -18.02 15.97 -14.41
N ASN A 117 -17.08 15.15 -13.91
CA ASN A 117 -16.96 13.74 -14.24
C ASN A 117 -17.29 12.80 -13.07
N LEU A 118 -17.93 13.29 -12.02
CA LEU A 118 -18.24 12.49 -10.82
C LEU A 118 -18.99 11.19 -11.16
N TYR A 119 -19.91 11.26 -12.13
CA TYR A 119 -20.66 10.09 -12.62
C TYR A 119 -19.77 9.05 -13.30
N LEU A 120 -18.74 9.47 -14.06
CA LEU A 120 -17.78 8.54 -14.65
C LEU A 120 -16.93 7.88 -13.57
N PHE A 121 -16.42 8.65 -12.60
CA PHE A 121 -15.71 8.10 -11.46
C PHE A 121 -16.57 7.07 -10.72
N PHE A 122 -17.87 7.31 -10.59
CA PHE A 122 -18.80 6.37 -9.96
C PHE A 122 -18.92 5.09 -10.79
N ALA A 123 -19.17 5.23 -12.10
CA ALA A 123 -19.30 4.10 -13.02
C ALA A 123 -18.04 3.22 -13.05
N PHE A 124 -16.86 3.82 -13.14
CA PHE A 124 -15.58 3.08 -13.09
C PHE A 124 -15.36 2.43 -11.72
N SER A 125 -15.61 3.15 -10.63
CA SER A 125 -15.50 2.61 -9.27
C SER A 125 -16.41 1.38 -9.08
N LEU A 126 -17.66 1.47 -9.54
CA LEU A 126 -18.63 0.39 -9.53
C LEU A 126 -18.17 -0.78 -10.38
N PHE A 127 -17.75 -0.52 -11.63
CA PHE A 127 -17.22 -1.53 -12.55
C PHE A 127 -16.06 -2.31 -11.92
N PHE A 128 -15.05 -1.63 -11.37
CA PHE A 128 -13.92 -2.30 -10.73
C PHE A 128 -14.28 -3.01 -9.43
N ALA A 129 -15.27 -2.50 -8.69
CA ALA A 129 -15.79 -3.16 -7.51
C ALA A 129 -16.46 -4.50 -7.88
N TYR A 130 -17.27 -4.52 -8.94
CA TYR A 130 -17.89 -5.74 -9.45
C TYR A 130 -16.89 -6.68 -10.11
N ALA A 131 -15.91 -6.18 -10.88
CA ALA A 131 -14.85 -7.01 -11.44
C ALA A 131 -14.10 -7.76 -10.33
N ARG A 132 -13.79 -7.08 -9.22
CA ARG A 132 -13.14 -7.68 -8.05
C ARG A 132 -14.04 -8.68 -7.32
N TYR A 133 -15.35 -8.42 -7.29
CA TYR A 133 -16.34 -9.34 -6.75
C TYR A 133 -16.43 -10.62 -7.61
N LEU A 134 -16.54 -10.48 -8.94
CA LEU A 134 -16.53 -11.59 -9.89
C LEU A 134 -15.27 -12.44 -9.79
N ARG A 135 -14.09 -11.80 -9.64
CA ARG A 135 -12.82 -12.51 -9.40
C ARG A 135 -12.89 -13.47 -8.22
N ARG A 136 -13.58 -13.08 -7.16
CA ARG A 136 -13.73 -13.90 -5.95
C ARG A 136 -14.84 -14.93 -6.07
N ARG A 137 -15.94 -14.59 -6.76
CA ARG A 137 -17.11 -15.47 -6.89
C ARG A 137 -16.91 -16.58 -7.92
N SER A 138 -16.32 -16.25 -9.07
CA SER A 138 -16.09 -17.20 -10.16
C SER A 138 -14.79 -16.86 -10.87
N ASN A 139 -13.71 -17.54 -10.46
CA ASN A 139 -12.41 -17.38 -11.10
C ASN A 139 -12.47 -17.73 -12.61
N ARG A 140 -13.33 -18.68 -12.99
CA ARG A 140 -13.51 -19.09 -14.40
C ARG A 140 -14.12 -17.96 -15.25
N ILE A 141 -15.18 -17.31 -14.76
CA ILE A 141 -15.80 -16.18 -15.48
C ILE A 141 -14.87 -14.98 -15.48
N TYR A 142 -14.27 -14.67 -14.32
CA TYR A 142 -13.34 -13.55 -14.21
C TYR A 142 -12.17 -13.66 -15.18
N TRP A 143 -11.66 -14.86 -15.40
CA TRP A 143 -10.60 -15.09 -16.39
C TRP A 143 -11.00 -14.64 -17.81
N LEU A 144 -12.25 -14.87 -18.24
CA LEU A 144 -12.71 -14.43 -19.56
C LEU A 144 -12.76 -12.90 -19.67
N ILE A 145 -13.14 -12.23 -18.59
CA ILE A 145 -13.29 -10.77 -18.57
C ILE A 145 -12.04 -10.03 -18.08
N SER A 146 -11.01 -10.74 -17.58
CA SER A 146 -9.83 -10.11 -16.98
C SER A 146 -9.08 -9.19 -17.96
N PRO A 147 -8.95 -9.53 -19.26
CA PRO A 147 -8.31 -8.63 -20.22
C PRO A 147 -9.11 -7.36 -20.47
N ILE A 148 -10.45 -7.46 -20.47
CA ILE A 148 -11.36 -6.32 -20.63
C ILE A 148 -11.26 -5.40 -19.41
N VAL A 149 -11.31 -5.96 -18.20
CA VAL A 149 -11.17 -5.21 -16.95
C VAL A 149 -9.82 -4.48 -16.92
N PHE A 150 -8.75 -5.15 -17.35
CA PHE A 150 -7.43 -4.54 -17.44
C PHE A 150 -7.39 -3.40 -18.46
N ALA A 151 -7.88 -3.63 -19.69
CA ALA A 151 -7.94 -2.60 -20.74
C ALA A 151 -8.77 -1.38 -20.32
N MET A 152 -9.90 -1.59 -19.63
CA MET A 152 -10.71 -0.51 -19.07
C MET A 152 -9.93 0.30 -18.02
N GLY A 153 -9.09 -0.35 -17.21
CA GLY A 153 -8.19 0.32 -16.27
C GLY A 153 -7.16 1.19 -16.95
N VAL A 154 -6.54 0.67 -18.02
CA VAL A 154 -5.57 1.42 -18.82
C VAL A 154 -6.25 2.60 -19.51
N ALA A 155 -7.40 2.40 -20.15
CA ALA A 155 -8.15 3.47 -20.81
C ALA A 155 -8.54 4.59 -19.82
N PHE A 156 -8.99 4.22 -18.62
CA PHE A 156 -9.30 5.20 -17.57
C PHE A 156 -8.06 6.02 -17.17
N LEU A 157 -6.90 5.38 -17.00
CA LEU A 157 -5.64 6.07 -16.69
C LEU A 157 -5.18 6.97 -17.82
N VAL A 158 -5.27 6.52 -19.07
CA VAL A 158 -4.93 7.33 -20.26
C VAL A 158 -5.86 8.54 -20.36
N TRP A 159 -7.14 8.37 -20.06
CA TRP A 159 -8.10 9.49 -20.05
C TRP A 159 -7.75 10.54 -18.99
N ILE A 160 -7.37 10.13 -17.77
CA ILE A 160 -6.86 11.04 -16.73
C ILE A 160 -5.56 11.71 -17.19
N LEU A 161 -4.65 10.96 -17.82
CA LEU A 161 -3.38 11.49 -18.32
C LEU A 161 -3.62 12.56 -19.39
N ILE A 162 -4.53 12.32 -20.34
CA ILE A 162 -4.92 13.32 -21.35
C ILE A 162 -5.40 14.60 -20.68
N PHE A 163 -6.24 14.50 -19.64
CA PHE A 163 -6.69 15.67 -18.88
C PHE A 163 -5.51 16.43 -18.25
N MET A 164 -4.59 15.71 -17.58
CA MET A 164 -3.42 16.34 -16.96
C MET A 164 -2.50 17.00 -17.99
N LEU A 165 -2.27 16.36 -19.14
CA LEU A 165 -1.45 16.93 -20.20
C LEU A 165 -2.08 18.19 -20.80
N ASN A 166 -3.40 18.22 -21.00
CA ASN A 166 -4.08 19.45 -21.43
C ASN A 166 -3.89 20.59 -20.43
N LEU A 167 -3.95 20.26 -19.14
CA LEU A 167 -3.80 21.23 -18.08
C LEU A 167 -2.39 21.80 -18.07
N ILE A 168 -1.36 20.95 -18.23
CA ILE A 168 0.03 21.39 -18.34
C ILE A 168 0.25 22.19 -19.63
N SER A 169 -0.31 21.76 -20.76
CA SER A 169 -0.15 22.41 -22.06
C SER A 169 -0.54 23.89 -22.03
N PHE A 170 -1.57 24.22 -21.25
CA PHE A 170 -1.99 25.61 -21.00
C PHE A 170 -0.88 26.49 -20.44
N TYR A 171 0.07 25.93 -19.68
CA TYR A 171 1.17 26.66 -19.05
C TYR A 171 2.52 26.49 -19.76
N SER A 172 2.75 25.39 -20.48
CA SER A 172 4.08 25.03 -21.04
C SER A 172 4.24 25.27 -22.55
N GLY A 173 3.17 25.56 -23.30
CA GLY A 173 3.23 25.78 -24.75
C GLY A 173 3.10 24.53 -25.62
N SER A 174 3.30 24.69 -26.94
CA SER A 174 2.76 23.84 -28.03
C SER A 174 3.25 22.39 -28.12
N GLY A 175 4.34 22.01 -27.46
CA GLY A 175 4.89 20.65 -27.57
C GLY A 175 3.98 19.56 -26.98
N ILE A 176 3.21 19.88 -25.94
CA ILE A 176 2.34 18.92 -25.24
C ILE A 176 1.03 18.67 -26.03
N ASP A 177 0.61 19.61 -26.86
CA ASP A 177 -0.61 19.48 -27.66
C ASP A 177 -0.51 18.33 -28.67
N LEU A 178 0.67 18.11 -29.25
CA LEU A 178 0.90 17.00 -30.19
C LEU A 178 0.72 15.64 -29.51
N ILE A 179 1.33 15.46 -28.32
CA ILE A 179 1.21 14.22 -27.54
C ILE A 179 -0.25 14.01 -27.13
N THR A 180 -0.90 15.07 -26.66
CA THR A 180 -2.28 14.98 -26.18
C THR A 180 -3.26 14.68 -27.31
N SER A 181 -3.06 15.30 -28.47
CA SER A 181 -3.86 15.02 -29.68
C SER A 181 -3.65 13.59 -30.17
N PHE A 182 -2.41 13.11 -30.20
CA PHE A 182 -2.09 11.74 -30.54
C PHE A 182 -2.80 10.74 -29.63
N LEU A 183 -2.75 10.95 -28.31
CA LEU A 183 -3.42 10.08 -27.32
C LEU A 183 -4.94 10.08 -27.48
N ARG A 184 -5.56 11.23 -27.78
CA ARG A 184 -7.01 11.32 -28.01
C ARG A 184 -7.43 10.58 -29.28
N ILE A 185 -6.74 10.81 -30.39
CA ILE A 185 -7.04 10.20 -31.69
C ILE A 185 -6.88 8.67 -31.61
N ASN A 186 -5.84 8.20 -30.92
CA ASN A 186 -5.53 6.78 -30.81
C ASN A 186 -6.14 6.12 -29.56
N PHE A 187 -7.03 6.80 -28.82
CA PHE A 187 -7.55 6.30 -27.54
C PHE A 187 -8.20 4.91 -27.68
N LEU A 188 -9.04 4.73 -28.71
CA LEU A 188 -9.68 3.46 -29.00
C LEU A 188 -8.67 2.37 -29.40
N SER A 189 -7.69 2.72 -30.23
CA SER A 189 -6.62 1.80 -30.65
C SER A 189 -5.77 1.32 -29.47
N ILE A 190 -5.44 2.22 -28.54
CA ILE A 190 -4.72 1.90 -27.30
C ILE A 190 -5.55 0.91 -26.47
N PHE A 191 -6.84 1.18 -26.28
CA PHE A 191 -7.74 0.27 -25.55
C PHE A 191 -7.78 -1.13 -26.17
N ILE A 192 -7.97 -1.22 -27.50
CA ILE A 192 -7.99 -2.51 -28.22
C ILE A 192 -6.64 -3.23 -28.09
N ALA A 193 -5.52 -2.52 -28.25
CA ALA A 193 -4.19 -3.09 -28.13
C ALA A 193 -3.96 -3.72 -26.74
N PHE A 194 -4.29 -3.01 -25.66
CA PHE A 194 -4.15 -3.54 -24.31
C PHE A 194 -5.12 -4.69 -24.01
N MET A 195 -6.32 -4.68 -24.59
CA MET A 195 -7.26 -5.79 -24.49
C MET A 195 -6.69 -7.05 -25.15
N VAL A 196 -6.18 -6.95 -26.39
CA VAL A 196 -5.57 -8.06 -27.13
C VAL A 196 -4.34 -8.60 -26.39
N LEU A 197 -3.45 -7.72 -25.92
CA LEU A 197 -2.28 -8.11 -25.13
C LEU A 197 -2.68 -8.84 -23.83
N GLY A 198 -3.74 -8.38 -23.16
CA GLY A 198 -4.27 -9.05 -21.97
C GLY A 198 -4.74 -10.48 -22.27
N TYR A 199 -5.43 -10.70 -23.40
CA TYR A 199 -5.84 -12.04 -23.83
C TYR A 199 -4.64 -12.93 -24.16
N VAL A 200 -3.65 -12.41 -24.89
CA VAL A 200 -2.43 -13.14 -25.24
C VAL A 200 -1.71 -13.60 -23.96
N PHE A 201 -1.57 -12.70 -22.97
CA PHE A 201 -0.94 -13.02 -21.69
C PHE A 201 -1.69 -14.11 -20.92
N GLU A 202 -3.02 -14.04 -20.86
CA GLU A 202 -3.85 -15.04 -20.19
C GLU A 202 -3.79 -16.42 -20.86
N ILE A 203 -3.65 -16.48 -22.19
CA ILE A 203 -3.45 -17.73 -22.93
C ILE A 203 -2.07 -18.33 -22.62
N ILE A 204 -1.01 -17.53 -22.66
CA ILE A 204 0.37 -17.97 -22.37
C ILE A 204 0.45 -18.52 -20.95
N LYS A 205 -0.08 -17.78 -19.98
CA LYS A 205 -0.09 -18.18 -18.57
C LYS A 205 -0.76 -19.55 -18.37
N ARG A 206 -1.85 -19.84 -19.09
CA ARG A 206 -2.53 -21.14 -19.01
C ARG A 206 -1.70 -22.28 -19.58
N ARG A 207 -1.04 -22.06 -20.72
CA ARG A 207 -0.16 -23.07 -21.30
C ARG A 207 1.00 -23.38 -20.34
N LEU A 208 1.59 -22.36 -19.73
CA LEU A 208 2.70 -22.55 -18.78
C LEU A 208 2.29 -23.31 -17.51
N LEU A 209 1.07 -23.12 -17.01
CA LEU A 209 0.58 -23.83 -15.82
C LEU A 209 0.07 -25.25 -16.11
N ALA A 210 -0.01 -25.65 -17.37
CA ALA A 210 -0.44 -26.99 -17.78
C ALA A 210 0.74 -27.98 -17.96
N TYR A 211 1.97 -27.48 -17.90
CA TYR A 211 3.22 -28.27 -17.87
C TYR A 211 3.80 -28.25 -16.45
#